data_AF-A0A814GR80-F1
#
_entry.id   AF-A0A814GR80-F1
#
_cell.length_a   1.000
_cell.length_b   1.000
_cell.length_c   1.000
_cell.angle_alpha   90.00
_cell.angle_beta   90.00
_cell.angle_gamma   90.00
#
_symmetry.space_group_name_H-M   'P 1'
#
loop_
_entity.id
_entity.type
_entity.pdbx_description
1 polymer ?
#
loop_
_entity_poly.entity_id
_entity_poly.type
_entity_poly.pdbx_seq_one_letter_code
_entity_poly.pdbx_strand_id
1 'polypeptide(L)'
;MENEIKLKMMIIKTDKTEIIKNDIGLIYKEVDQKKILRTSDEMNFFEFQNIISCDGVIFLYIQVKGATISLLFQDKEDCSKLNQWLIVKIKYNKTNDVSEKLIEESFSVELRKNPDIGFDSKEFLKKEILKLINDYTNGLFYYAPYTMVCQSSGFGKSRACLSLKDEFYIVYCCLRDVSSTGYPKQSALASYLLQTNNYQIKFKCYFNFFIDILNEKSNDLSCIDFFEAYGKQENSKSLRMSNLINEKLLQSNENMSLSEYSGTKPLIFIFDEASIMLSDSYYTMRSVLTDLKTNIFVLFLDTFSNLSLFMPATYRDPSQRISRQEKKVFEPIYLLPNWDVFKNESRIKNIYDTILFKNICSFGRVLWGSWFYTKHNSNNQYESISDVELLKLAIEKLIFGKSETEPFDQNDCLAILSCRIGVIKPKLMSTSQILVAKNMAVCTFVDIEKNIFEIDYP
;
A
#
# COMPACT_ATOMS: atom_id res chain seq x y z
N MET A 1 -15.60 -36.48 11.47
CA MET A 1 -14.25 -37.07 11.63
C MET A 1 -13.40 -36.58 10.47
N GLU A 2 -13.10 -35.28 10.44
CA GLU A 2 -12.42 -34.67 9.30
C GLU A 2 -11.26 -33.84 9.83
N ASN A 3 -10.10 -34.01 9.21
CA ASN A 3 -8.79 -33.39 9.52
C ASN A 3 -7.89 -34.14 10.51
N GLU A 4 -7.68 -35.43 10.28
CA GLU A 4 -6.53 -36.15 10.84
C GLU A 4 -5.35 -36.07 9.85
N ILE A 5 -4.22 -35.52 10.29
CA ILE A 5 -2.96 -35.52 9.55
C ILE A 5 -1.98 -36.40 10.34
N LYS A 6 -1.27 -37.30 9.68
CA LYS A 6 -0.20 -38.09 10.32
C LYS A 6 1.14 -37.51 9.90
N LEU A 7 1.98 -37.15 10.86
CA LEU A 7 3.33 -36.63 10.63
C LEU A 7 4.36 -37.55 11.28
N LYS A 8 5.53 -37.69 10.67
CA LYS A 8 6.69 -38.37 11.28
C LYS A 8 7.65 -37.35 11.86
N MET A 9 7.96 -37.46 13.14
CA MET A 9 8.88 -36.54 13.82
C MET A 9 9.60 -37.17 15.00
N MET A 10 10.68 -36.51 15.41
CA MET A 10 11.49 -36.81 16.58
C MET A 10 11.24 -35.74 17.66
N ILE A 11 11.03 -36.19 18.90
CA ILE A 11 10.85 -35.30 20.06
C ILE A 11 12.19 -35.16 20.80
N ILE A 12 12.65 -33.92 20.95
CA ILE A 12 13.89 -33.59 21.66
C ILE A 12 13.56 -32.73 22.89
N LYS A 13 14.04 -33.15 24.07
CA LYS A 13 13.91 -32.38 25.30
C LYS A 13 15.00 -31.29 25.37
N THR A 14 14.61 -30.02 25.44
CA THR A 14 15.55 -28.89 25.32
C THR A 14 16.50 -28.74 26.50
N ASP A 15 16.17 -29.28 27.67
CA ASP A 15 16.97 -29.17 28.90
C ASP A 15 18.05 -30.25 29.04
N LYS A 16 18.09 -31.28 28.17
CA LYS A 16 19.08 -32.37 28.27
C LYS A 16 19.65 -32.93 26.96
N THR A 17 19.25 -32.43 25.78
CA THR A 17 19.66 -33.02 24.47
C THR A 17 19.45 -34.55 24.39
N GLU A 18 18.52 -35.09 25.17
CA GLU A 18 18.13 -36.49 25.09
C GLU A 18 16.99 -36.63 24.08
N ILE A 19 17.16 -37.55 23.14
CA ILE A 19 16.10 -37.99 22.23
C ILE A 19 15.13 -38.84 23.04
N ILE A 20 13.88 -38.37 23.17
CA ILE A 20 12.88 -39.08 23.97
C ILE A 20 12.29 -40.26 23.17
N LYS A 21 12.05 -40.09 21.86
CA LYS A 21 11.47 -41.13 21.00
C LYS A 21 11.57 -40.78 19.51
N ASN A 22 11.75 -41.80 18.66
CA ASN A 22 12.01 -41.66 17.21
C ASN A 22 10.82 -41.97 16.28
N ASP A 23 9.70 -42.47 16.80
CA ASP A 23 8.54 -42.80 15.99
C ASP A 23 7.26 -42.44 16.75
N ILE A 24 6.75 -41.24 16.51
CA ILE A 24 5.46 -40.80 17.04
C ILE A 24 4.57 -40.47 15.86
N GLY A 25 3.51 -41.26 15.69
CA GLY A 25 2.36 -40.85 14.90
C GLY A 25 1.52 -39.89 15.73
N LEU A 26 1.37 -38.65 15.27
CA LEU A 26 0.43 -37.71 15.88
C LEU A 26 -0.96 -37.87 15.27
N ILE A 27 -1.99 -37.85 16.12
CA ILE A 27 -3.39 -37.82 15.71
C ILE A 27 -3.97 -36.49 16.16
N TYR A 28 -4.38 -35.66 15.20
CA TYR A 28 -4.99 -34.36 15.49
C TYR A 28 -6.51 -34.49 15.59
N LYS A 29 -7.10 -33.87 16.61
CA LYS A 29 -8.55 -33.75 16.74
C LYS A 29 -8.91 -32.38 17.32
N GLU A 30 -9.73 -31.61 16.61
CA GLU A 30 -10.29 -30.36 17.10
C GLU A 30 -11.40 -30.71 18.11
N VAL A 31 -11.24 -30.27 19.36
CA VAL A 31 -12.25 -30.38 20.42
C VAL A 31 -12.38 -29.00 21.03
N ASP A 32 -13.60 -28.43 21.01
CA ASP A 32 -13.93 -27.14 21.62
C ASP A 32 -12.97 -25.98 21.26
N GLN A 33 -12.66 -25.81 19.98
CA GLN A 33 -11.78 -24.75 19.44
C GLN A 33 -10.32 -24.79 19.94
N LYS A 34 -9.94 -25.80 20.73
CA LYS A 34 -8.56 -26.02 21.16
C LYS A 34 -7.83 -26.94 20.19
N LYS A 35 -6.63 -26.52 19.79
CA LYS A 35 -5.71 -27.33 19.00
C LYS A 35 -4.96 -28.26 19.95
N ILE A 36 -5.26 -29.54 19.87
CA ILE A 36 -4.71 -30.56 20.75
C ILE A 36 -3.76 -31.45 19.96
N LEU A 37 -2.52 -31.58 20.46
CA LEU A 37 -1.53 -32.54 19.95
C LEU A 37 -1.62 -33.83 20.77
N ARG A 38 -1.81 -34.98 20.11
CA ARG A 38 -1.86 -36.29 20.77
C ARG A 38 -0.83 -37.22 20.15
N THR A 39 0.03 -37.79 21.00
CA THR A 39 0.98 -38.85 20.62
C THR A 39 0.26 -40.19 20.54
N SER A 40 0.76 -41.11 19.70
CA SER A 40 0.17 -42.44 19.52
C SER A 40 0.06 -43.27 20.81
N ASP A 41 0.91 -42.98 21.80
CA ASP A 41 1.08 -43.81 23.00
C ASP A 41 0.59 -43.18 24.32
N GLU A 42 0.16 -41.91 24.35
CA GLU A 42 -0.27 -41.26 25.60
C GLU A 42 -1.62 -40.51 25.49
N MET A 43 -2.34 -40.45 26.63
CA MET A 43 -3.56 -39.66 26.83
C MET A 43 -3.28 -38.17 27.14
N ASN A 44 -2.02 -37.75 27.05
CA ASN A 44 -1.64 -36.38 27.42
C ASN A 44 -1.95 -35.41 26.28
N PHE A 45 -2.56 -34.28 26.65
CA PHE A 45 -2.91 -33.19 25.75
C PHE A 45 -1.92 -32.04 25.92
N PHE A 46 -1.53 -31.43 24.81
CA PHE A 46 -0.57 -30.34 24.80
C PHE A 46 -1.19 -29.08 24.20
N GLU A 47 -1.07 -27.96 24.91
CA GLU A 47 -1.55 -26.64 24.48
C GLU A 47 -0.36 -25.77 24.02
N PHE A 48 -0.52 -25.09 22.89
CA PHE A 48 0.56 -24.35 22.22
C PHE A 48 0.70 -22.92 22.75
N GLN A 49 1.95 -22.44 22.91
CA GLN A 49 2.21 -21.04 23.28
C GLN A 49 2.96 -20.24 22.21
N ASN A 50 3.96 -20.81 21.53
CA ASN A 50 4.74 -20.07 20.54
C ASN A 50 5.43 -20.97 19.51
N ILE A 51 5.76 -20.45 18.32
CA ILE A 51 6.34 -21.23 17.21
C ILE A 51 7.45 -20.43 16.54
N ILE A 52 8.63 -21.04 16.38
CA ILE A 52 9.77 -20.45 15.66
C ILE A 52 10.25 -21.47 14.61
N SER A 53 10.48 -21.04 13.37
CA SER A 53 10.98 -21.91 12.30
C SER A 53 12.34 -21.41 11.83
N CYS A 54 13.36 -22.27 11.85
CA CYS A 54 14.71 -21.98 11.35
C CYS A 54 15.27 -23.19 10.60
N ASP A 55 15.76 -23.01 9.37
CA ASP A 55 16.49 -24.02 8.58
C ASP A 55 15.86 -25.44 8.53
N GLY A 56 14.53 -25.51 8.35
CA GLY A 56 13.81 -26.78 8.26
C GLY A 56 13.47 -27.44 9.60
N VAL A 57 13.84 -26.80 10.72
CA VAL A 57 13.51 -27.21 12.09
C VAL A 57 12.44 -26.27 12.64
N ILE A 58 11.34 -26.83 13.16
CA ILE A 58 10.27 -26.04 13.82
C ILE A 58 10.40 -26.23 15.33
N PHE A 59 10.72 -25.14 16.02
CA PHE A 59 10.67 -25.07 17.48
C PHE A 59 9.24 -24.79 17.91
N LEU A 60 8.65 -25.74 18.65
CA LEU A 60 7.29 -25.64 19.17
C LEU A 60 7.34 -25.49 20.68
N TYR A 61 7.02 -24.31 21.19
CA TYR A 61 6.97 -24.07 22.62
C TYR A 61 5.66 -24.64 23.18
N ILE A 62 5.78 -25.85 23.72
CA ILE A 62 4.70 -26.55 24.40
C ILE A 62 5.05 -26.58 25.89
N GLN A 63 4.18 -26.03 26.73
CA GLN A 63 4.39 -26.05 28.18
C GLN A 63 3.85 -27.37 28.74
N VAL A 64 4.75 -28.31 29.05
CA VAL A 64 4.38 -29.59 29.67
C VAL A 64 5.00 -29.67 31.05
N LYS A 65 4.20 -29.50 32.10
CA LYS A 65 4.68 -29.60 33.50
C LYS A 65 5.97 -28.80 33.76
N GLY A 66 6.09 -27.61 33.16
CA GLY A 66 7.25 -26.73 33.29
C GLY A 66 8.46 -27.02 32.39
N ALA A 67 8.34 -27.92 31.41
CA ALA A 67 9.41 -28.20 30.43
C ALA A 67 9.04 -27.71 29.02
N THR A 68 10.08 -27.40 28.22
CA THR A 68 9.98 -27.06 26.81
C THR A 68 10.38 -28.27 25.96
N ILE A 69 9.71 -28.45 24.82
CA ILE A 69 9.96 -29.55 23.89
C ILE A 69 10.33 -28.95 22.53
N SER A 70 11.28 -29.54 21.81
CA SER A 70 11.54 -29.22 20.40
C SER A 70 11.13 -30.39 19.52
N LEU A 71 10.50 -30.09 18.37
CA LEU A 71 10.11 -31.10 17.38
C LEU A 71 11.04 -31.01 16.17
N LEU A 72 11.67 -32.13 15.82
CA LEU A 72 12.50 -32.24 14.63
C LEU A 72 11.75 -33.11 13.61
N PHE A 73 11.49 -32.57 12.42
CA PHE A 73 10.81 -33.29 11.35
C PHE A 73 11.82 -34.10 10.53
N GLN A 74 11.44 -35.32 10.16
CA GLN A 74 12.32 -36.20 9.36
C GLN A 74 12.43 -35.72 7.90
N ASP A 75 11.41 -35.05 7.39
CA ASP A 75 11.41 -34.45 6.06
C ASP A 75 10.77 -33.06 6.00
N LYS A 76 11.07 -32.34 4.92
CA LYS A 76 10.62 -30.97 4.67
C LYS A 76 9.14 -30.89 4.30
N GLU A 77 8.54 -31.99 3.85
CA GLU A 77 7.15 -32.07 3.42
C GLU A 77 6.21 -32.04 4.63
N ASP A 78 6.52 -32.81 5.67
CA ASP A 78 5.77 -32.85 6.92
C ASP A 78 5.88 -31.53 7.70
N CYS A 79 7.05 -30.89 7.66
CA CYS A 79 7.27 -29.53 8.16
C CYS A 79 6.37 -28.51 7.42
N SER A 80 6.25 -28.62 6.10
CA SER A 80 5.42 -27.74 5.28
C SER A 80 3.92 -27.94 5.53
N LYS A 81 3.46 -29.19 5.68
CA LYS A 81 2.07 -29.53 6.02
C LYS A 81 1.66 -28.95 7.37
N LEU A 82 2.55 -29.03 8.38
CA LEU A 82 2.29 -28.43 9.69
C LEU A 82 2.23 -26.91 9.62
N ASN A 83 3.17 -26.27 8.92
CA ASN A 83 3.17 -24.82 8.73
C ASN A 83 1.90 -24.33 8.04
N GLN A 84 1.45 -24.99 6.97
CA GLN A 84 0.20 -24.64 6.30
C GLN A 84 -1.00 -24.73 7.26
N TRP A 85 -1.11 -25.79 8.05
CA TRP A 85 -2.18 -25.95 9.02
C TRP A 85 -2.14 -24.93 10.18
N LEU A 86 -0.95 -24.49 10.60
CA LEU A 86 -0.77 -23.43 11.59
C LEU A 86 -1.19 -22.07 11.03
N ILE A 87 -0.74 -21.75 9.82
CA ILE A 87 -0.97 -20.45 9.15
C ILE A 87 -2.46 -20.25 8.81
N VAL A 88 -3.18 -21.32 8.45
CA VAL A 88 -4.59 -21.24 8.00
C VAL A 88 -5.56 -20.68 9.06
N LYS A 89 -5.23 -20.65 10.37
CA LYS A 89 -6.10 -20.01 11.39
C LYS A 89 -5.46 -18.92 12.27
N ILE A 90 -4.14 -18.67 12.24
CA ILE A 90 -3.55 -17.49 12.94
C ILE A 90 -4.08 -16.16 12.35
N LYS A 91 -4.58 -16.18 11.11
CA LYS A 91 -5.31 -15.05 10.51
C LYS A 91 -6.69 -14.73 11.13
N TYR A 92 -7.22 -15.55 12.05
CA TYR A 92 -8.55 -15.37 12.64
C TYR A 92 -8.50 -15.19 14.17
N ASN A 93 -7.90 -14.09 14.64
CA ASN A 93 -8.07 -13.61 16.02
C ASN A 93 -8.84 -12.29 16.00
N LYS A 94 -9.86 -12.16 16.85
CA LYS A 94 -10.74 -10.98 17.03
C LYS A 94 -10.02 -9.63 17.15
N THR A 95 -8.75 -9.61 17.56
CA THR A 95 -7.91 -8.40 17.63
C THR A 95 -7.54 -7.85 16.26
N ASN A 96 -7.36 -8.70 15.24
CA ASN A 96 -7.06 -8.24 13.88
C ASN A 96 -8.22 -7.46 13.28
N ASP A 97 -9.46 -7.85 13.59
CA ASP A 97 -10.66 -7.19 13.05
C ASP A 97 -10.80 -5.76 13.61
N VAL A 98 -10.53 -5.58 14.91
CA VAL A 98 -10.58 -4.25 15.55
C VAL A 98 -9.45 -3.35 15.05
N SER A 99 -8.22 -3.86 14.91
CA SER A 99 -7.09 -3.10 14.38
C SER A 99 -7.22 -2.79 12.89
N GLU A 100 -7.75 -3.71 12.08
CA GLU A 100 -8.06 -3.44 10.67
C GLU A 100 -9.12 -2.36 10.53
N LYS A 101 -10.18 -2.42 11.35
CA LYS A 101 -11.20 -1.38 11.37
C LYS A 101 -10.64 -0.02 11.80
N LEU A 102 -9.74 0.01 12.80
CA LEU A 102 -9.05 1.24 13.19
C LEU A 102 -8.25 1.82 12.03
N ILE A 103 -7.53 0.99 11.27
CA ILE A 103 -6.77 1.43 10.09
C ILE A 103 -7.71 2.01 9.02
N GLU A 104 -8.81 1.33 8.74
CA GLU A 104 -9.80 1.77 7.76
C GLU A 104 -10.45 3.11 8.15
N GLU A 105 -10.89 3.24 9.40
CA GLU A 105 -11.45 4.49 9.93
C GLU A 105 -10.40 5.61 9.92
N SER A 106 -9.15 5.30 10.27
CA SER A 106 -8.01 6.25 10.22
C SER A 106 -7.69 6.73 8.81
N PHE A 107 -7.80 5.85 7.81
CA PHE A 107 -7.67 6.23 6.40
C PHE A 107 -8.81 7.13 5.92
N SER A 108 -9.99 7.04 6.54
CA SER A 108 -11.15 7.86 6.20
C SER A 108 -11.16 9.23 6.85
N VAL A 109 -10.23 9.50 7.79
CA VAL A 109 -10.07 10.83 8.40
C VAL A 109 -9.64 11.84 7.34
N GLU A 110 -10.43 12.91 7.21
CA GLU A 110 -10.18 14.01 6.30
C GLU A 110 -8.89 14.75 6.63
N LEU A 111 -8.12 15.08 5.60
CA LEU A 111 -6.90 15.86 5.75
C LEU A 111 -7.29 17.31 6.01
N ARG A 112 -6.96 17.81 7.20
CA ARG A 112 -7.23 19.19 7.59
C ARG A 112 -6.23 20.13 6.91
N LYS A 113 -6.58 21.41 6.93
CA LYS A 113 -5.66 22.50 6.61
C LYS A 113 -4.47 22.45 7.56
N ASN A 114 -3.26 22.48 7.00
CA ASN A 114 -2.06 22.67 7.79
C ASN A 114 -2.14 24.08 8.44
N PRO A 115 -2.10 24.17 9.78
CA PRO A 115 -2.28 25.43 10.49
C PRO A 115 -1.14 26.43 10.23
N ASP A 116 0.06 25.94 9.95
CA ASP A 116 1.29 26.73 9.85
C ASP A 116 1.57 27.20 8.40
N ILE A 117 1.25 26.36 7.41
CA ILE A 117 1.48 26.63 5.97
C ILE A 117 0.34 27.45 5.36
N GLY A 118 -0.86 27.40 5.95
CA GLY A 118 -1.96 28.28 5.55
C GLY A 118 -2.76 27.84 4.31
N PHE A 119 -2.50 26.65 3.77
CA PHE A 119 -3.35 25.98 2.77
C PHE A 119 -3.37 24.46 3.01
N ASP A 120 -4.44 23.79 2.58
CA ASP A 120 -4.57 22.34 2.67
C ASP A 120 -4.07 21.63 1.40
N SER A 121 -3.90 20.31 1.49
CA SER A 121 -3.44 19.49 0.37
C SER A 121 -4.40 19.40 -0.80
N LYS A 122 -5.70 19.58 -0.55
CA LYS A 122 -6.74 19.55 -1.57
C LYS A 122 -6.59 20.76 -2.49
N GLU A 123 -6.51 21.96 -1.91
CA GLU A 123 -6.31 23.20 -2.65
C GLU A 123 -4.98 23.23 -3.40
N PHE A 124 -3.91 22.73 -2.78
CA PHE A 124 -2.61 22.59 -3.43
C PHE A 124 -2.71 21.67 -4.66
N LEU A 125 -3.22 20.45 -4.49
CA LEU A 125 -3.33 19.48 -5.59
C LEU A 125 -4.29 19.96 -6.68
N LYS A 126 -5.42 20.57 -6.30
CA LYS A 126 -6.38 21.15 -7.24
C LYS A 126 -5.69 22.16 -8.17
N LYS A 127 -4.92 23.10 -7.60
CA LYS A 127 -4.19 24.11 -8.37
C LYS A 127 -3.13 23.51 -9.27
N GLU A 128 -2.33 22.56 -8.76
CA GLU A 128 -1.31 21.89 -9.57
C GLU A 128 -1.95 21.09 -10.72
N ILE A 129 -2.98 20.29 -10.46
CA ILE A 129 -3.64 19.49 -11.51
C ILE A 129 -4.26 20.39 -12.59
N LEU A 130 -4.97 21.46 -12.19
CA LEU A 130 -5.54 22.40 -13.15
C LEU A 130 -4.47 23.08 -14.01
N LYS A 131 -3.33 23.44 -13.41
CA LYS A 131 -2.19 23.96 -14.15
C LYS A 131 -1.67 22.95 -15.17
N LEU A 132 -1.46 21.69 -14.78
CA LEU A 132 -0.98 20.63 -15.68
C LEU A 132 -1.97 20.34 -16.83
N ILE A 133 -3.28 20.36 -16.56
CA ILE A 133 -4.32 20.20 -17.59
C ILE A 133 -4.29 21.37 -18.57
N ASN A 134 -4.21 22.60 -18.07
CA ASN A 134 -4.13 23.80 -18.90
C ASN A 134 -2.86 23.79 -19.77
N ASP A 135 -1.74 23.40 -19.17
CA ASP A 135 -0.46 23.25 -19.86
C ASP A 135 -0.57 22.23 -21.01
N TYR A 136 -1.18 21.07 -20.78
CA TYR A 136 -1.44 20.08 -21.83
C TYR A 136 -2.37 20.63 -22.93
N THR A 137 -3.47 21.29 -22.53
CA THR A 137 -4.53 21.78 -23.44
C THR A 137 -4.05 22.93 -24.32
N ASN A 138 -3.19 23.80 -23.80
CA ASN A 138 -2.64 24.95 -24.54
C ASN A 138 -1.58 24.56 -25.58
N GLY A 139 -1.45 23.27 -25.89
CA GLY A 139 -0.52 22.77 -26.90
C GLY A 139 0.94 22.85 -26.46
N LEU A 140 1.21 22.95 -25.15
CA LEU A 140 2.59 22.77 -24.67
C LEU A 140 3.06 21.37 -25.04
N PHE A 141 4.38 21.24 -25.09
CA PHE A 141 5.06 20.12 -25.71
C PHE A 141 5.10 18.88 -24.82
N TYR A 142 3.95 18.46 -24.29
CA TYR A 142 3.81 17.31 -23.42
C TYR A 142 3.40 16.06 -24.19
N TYR A 143 3.92 14.91 -23.75
CA TYR A 143 3.71 13.62 -24.39
C TYR A 143 2.26 13.12 -24.20
N ALA A 144 1.74 13.19 -22.98
CA ALA A 144 0.38 12.77 -22.61
C ALA A 144 -0.05 13.47 -21.30
N PRO A 145 -1.35 13.52 -20.96
CA PRO A 145 -1.87 14.22 -19.79
C PRO A 145 -1.75 13.38 -18.52
N TYR A 146 -0.53 13.15 -18.05
CA TYR A 146 -0.30 12.42 -16.81
C TYR A 146 0.89 12.94 -16.01
N THR A 147 0.84 12.73 -14.70
CA THR A 147 2.03 12.87 -13.84
C THR A 147 2.07 11.79 -12.75
N MET A 148 3.21 11.71 -12.07
CA MET A 148 3.39 10.91 -10.87
C MET A 148 3.09 11.75 -9.63
N VAL A 149 2.42 11.16 -8.64
CA VAL A 149 2.36 11.67 -7.27
C VAL A 149 3.13 10.69 -6.39
N CYS A 150 4.36 11.05 -6.03
CA CYS A 150 5.28 10.12 -5.37
C CYS A 150 5.75 10.67 -4.03
N GLN A 151 5.68 9.84 -3.00
CA GLN A 151 6.17 10.13 -1.66
C GLN A 151 6.19 8.83 -0.86
N SER A 152 6.92 8.79 0.24
CA SER A 152 6.93 7.63 1.15
C SER A 152 5.54 7.21 1.66
N SER A 153 5.47 6.00 2.19
CA SER A 153 4.25 5.46 2.78
C SER A 153 3.76 6.34 3.94
N GLY A 154 2.44 6.39 4.14
CA GLY A 154 1.83 7.14 5.25
C GLY A 154 1.75 8.65 5.08
N PHE A 155 2.19 9.21 3.96
CA PHE A 155 2.11 10.66 3.69
C PHE A 155 0.74 11.19 3.28
N GLY A 156 -0.25 10.30 3.16
CA GLY A 156 -1.62 10.70 2.78
C GLY A 156 -1.81 11.02 1.30
N LYS A 157 -0.98 10.47 0.38
CA LYS A 157 -1.15 10.65 -1.07
C LYS A 157 -2.56 10.30 -1.56
N SER A 158 -2.99 9.07 -1.31
CA SER A 158 -4.29 8.56 -1.74
C SER A 158 -5.43 9.39 -1.13
N ARG A 159 -5.32 9.75 0.16
CA ARG A 159 -6.28 10.65 0.83
C ARG A 159 -6.35 12.03 0.19
N ALA A 160 -5.21 12.63 -0.11
CA ALA A 160 -5.15 13.95 -0.73
C ALA A 160 -5.81 13.94 -2.11
N CYS A 161 -5.55 12.91 -2.93
CA CYS A 161 -6.21 12.82 -4.23
C CYS A 161 -7.72 12.51 -4.10
N LEU A 162 -8.14 11.66 -3.16
CA LEU A 162 -9.55 11.35 -2.92
C LEU A 162 -10.35 12.55 -2.38
N SER A 163 -9.69 13.50 -1.73
CA SER A 163 -10.33 14.74 -1.24
C SER A 163 -10.80 15.67 -2.37
N LEU A 164 -10.38 15.43 -3.61
CA LEU A 164 -10.74 16.22 -4.79
C LEU A 164 -12.08 15.79 -5.41
N LYS A 165 -12.79 14.80 -4.84
CA LYS A 165 -13.99 14.18 -5.44
C LYS A 165 -15.20 15.10 -5.60
N ASP A 166 -15.21 16.24 -4.91
CA ASP A 166 -16.24 17.29 -5.04
C ASP A 166 -15.86 18.35 -6.08
N GLU A 167 -14.60 18.38 -6.49
CA GLU A 167 -14.05 19.33 -7.48
C GLU A 167 -13.94 18.70 -8.87
N PHE A 168 -13.55 17.42 -8.93
CA PHE A 168 -13.31 16.68 -10.16
C PHE A 168 -14.11 15.39 -10.21
N TYR A 169 -14.41 14.91 -11.41
CA TYR A 169 -14.86 13.53 -11.59
C TYR A 169 -13.65 12.61 -11.35
N ILE A 170 -13.71 11.76 -10.33
CA ILE A 170 -12.59 10.90 -9.96
C ILE A 170 -12.90 9.44 -10.23
N VAL A 171 -12.00 8.80 -10.97
CA VAL A 171 -11.96 7.34 -11.11
C VAL A 171 -10.73 6.84 -10.36
N TYR A 172 -10.95 6.21 -9.22
CA TYR A 172 -9.87 5.71 -8.36
C TYR A 172 -9.67 4.20 -8.54
N CYS A 173 -8.42 3.78 -8.75
CA CYS A 173 -8.04 2.38 -8.90
C CYS A 173 -6.74 2.09 -8.14
N CYS A 174 -6.84 1.41 -7.00
CA CYS A 174 -5.69 0.90 -6.26
C CYS A 174 -5.30 -0.48 -6.82
N LEU A 175 -4.08 -0.58 -7.33
CA LEU A 175 -3.56 -1.76 -8.01
C LEU A 175 -2.89 -2.77 -7.08
N ARG A 176 -2.84 -2.46 -5.78
CA ARG A 176 -2.28 -3.30 -4.71
C ARG A 176 -2.66 -4.77 -4.85
N ASP A 177 -1.76 -5.69 -4.49
CA ASP A 177 -2.08 -7.12 -4.44
C ASP A 177 -3.27 -7.42 -3.50
N VAL A 178 -4.15 -8.36 -3.91
CA VAL A 178 -5.36 -8.75 -3.16
C VAL A 178 -5.02 -9.26 -1.75
N SER A 179 -3.88 -9.93 -1.60
CA SER A 179 -3.43 -10.51 -0.33
C SER A 179 -2.77 -9.49 0.61
N SER A 180 -2.51 -8.27 0.13
CA SER A 180 -1.86 -7.23 0.92
C SER A 180 -2.75 -6.73 2.07
N THR A 181 -2.15 -6.57 3.24
CA THR A 181 -2.82 -6.03 4.43
C THR A 181 -2.94 -4.50 4.41
N GLY A 182 -2.08 -3.83 3.64
CA GLY A 182 -2.05 -2.37 3.52
C GLY A 182 -3.34 -1.73 2.99
N TYR A 183 -3.52 -0.44 3.32
CA TYR A 183 -4.65 0.37 2.88
C TYR A 183 -4.19 1.52 1.96
N PRO A 184 -5.01 1.90 0.96
CA PRO A 184 -6.32 1.32 0.64
C PRO A 184 -6.21 -0.08 0.01
N LYS A 185 -7.29 -0.87 0.14
CA LYS A 185 -7.40 -2.21 -0.46
C LYS A 185 -7.42 -2.13 -1.99
N GLN A 186 -7.13 -3.25 -2.64
CA GLN A 186 -7.21 -3.35 -4.11
C GLN A 186 -8.60 -2.94 -4.60
N SER A 187 -8.65 -2.13 -5.66
CA SER A 187 -9.90 -1.81 -6.34
C SER A 187 -10.34 -2.94 -7.24
N ALA A 188 -11.64 -3.17 -7.34
CA ALA A 188 -12.14 -4.35 -8.04
C ALA A 188 -11.82 -4.41 -9.56
N LEU A 189 -11.64 -3.27 -10.24
CA LEU A 189 -11.20 -3.26 -11.64
C LEU A 189 -9.67 -3.39 -11.80
N ALA A 190 -8.88 -3.37 -10.71
CA ALA A 190 -7.43 -3.57 -10.80
C ALA A 190 -7.09 -4.93 -11.41
N SER A 191 -7.80 -5.99 -11.00
CA SER A 191 -7.61 -7.34 -11.56
C SER A 191 -7.83 -7.37 -13.08
N TYR A 192 -8.78 -6.60 -13.60
CA TYR A 192 -9.00 -6.49 -15.05
C TYR A 192 -7.80 -5.86 -15.77
N LEU A 193 -7.23 -4.79 -15.19
CA LEU A 193 -6.10 -4.04 -15.75
C LEU A 193 -4.77 -4.81 -15.66
N LEU A 194 -4.59 -5.65 -14.64
CA LEU A 194 -3.37 -6.41 -14.39
C LEU A 194 -3.27 -7.73 -15.16
N GLN A 195 -4.36 -8.20 -15.78
CA GLN A 195 -4.35 -9.43 -16.58
C GLN A 195 -3.51 -9.27 -17.86
N THR A 196 -2.57 -10.20 -18.07
CA THR A 196 -1.49 -10.16 -19.06
C THR A 196 -1.91 -10.48 -20.51
N ASN A 197 -2.87 -9.74 -21.05
CA ASN A 197 -3.26 -9.81 -22.46
C ASN A 197 -3.96 -8.52 -22.92
N ASN A 198 -3.74 -8.14 -24.19
CA ASN A 198 -4.44 -7.04 -24.86
C ASN A 198 -4.48 -5.70 -24.08
N TYR A 199 -3.39 -5.35 -23.40
CA TYR A 199 -3.31 -4.16 -22.54
C TYR A 199 -3.86 -2.89 -23.21
N GLN A 200 -3.49 -2.63 -24.46
CA GLN A 200 -3.92 -1.45 -25.19
C GLN A 200 -5.45 -1.35 -25.31
N ILE A 201 -6.10 -2.43 -25.74
CA ILE A 201 -7.56 -2.46 -25.90
C ILE A 201 -8.24 -2.38 -24.53
N LYS A 202 -7.69 -3.04 -23.50
CA LYS A 202 -8.23 -2.99 -22.15
C LYS A 202 -8.19 -1.58 -21.56
N PHE A 203 -7.06 -0.88 -21.68
CA PHE A 203 -6.96 0.51 -21.23
C PHE A 203 -7.94 1.39 -21.99
N LYS A 204 -8.07 1.22 -23.32
CA LYS A 204 -9.06 1.96 -24.11
C LYS A 204 -10.50 1.69 -23.65
N CYS A 205 -10.86 0.43 -23.41
CA CYS A 205 -12.16 0.06 -22.88
C CYS A 205 -12.41 0.67 -21.50
N TYR A 206 -11.41 0.64 -20.62
CA TYR A 206 -11.46 1.20 -19.29
C TYR A 206 -11.72 2.72 -19.34
N PHE A 207 -10.92 3.48 -20.09
CA PHE A 207 -11.12 4.92 -20.21
C PHE A 207 -12.46 5.26 -20.87
N ASN A 208 -12.79 4.61 -21.99
CA ASN A 208 -14.03 4.87 -22.71
C ASN A 208 -15.26 4.58 -21.85
N PHE A 209 -15.25 3.55 -21.01
CA PHE A 209 -16.37 3.26 -20.12
C PHE A 209 -16.75 4.47 -19.24
N PHE A 210 -15.77 5.14 -18.62
CA PHE A 210 -16.05 6.30 -17.76
C PHE A 210 -16.33 7.58 -18.56
N ILE A 211 -15.66 7.76 -19.71
CA ILE A 211 -15.92 8.88 -20.61
C ILE A 211 -17.35 8.82 -21.14
N ASP A 212 -17.79 7.64 -21.62
CA ASP A 212 -19.12 7.43 -22.17
C ASP A 212 -20.20 7.67 -21.10
N ILE A 213 -20.00 7.16 -19.87
CA ILE A 213 -20.92 7.42 -18.74
C ILE A 213 -21.10 8.92 -18.49
N LEU A 214 -20.01 9.69 -18.48
CA LEU A 214 -20.08 11.12 -18.22
C LEU A 214 -20.65 11.88 -19.42
N ASN A 215 -20.30 11.50 -20.66
CA ASN A 215 -20.88 12.13 -21.84
C ASN A 215 -22.41 11.93 -21.89
N GLU A 216 -22.92 10.76 -21.49
CA GLU A 216 -24.35 10.47 -21.43
C GLU A 216 -25.08 11.18 -20.28
N LYS A 217 -24.42 11.42 -19.14
CA LYS A 217 -25.05 11.88 -17.89
C LYS A 217 -24.60 13.27 -17.38
N SER A 218 -23.70 13.95 -18.09
CA SER A 218 -22.90 15.08 -17.56
C SER A 218 -23.68 16.27 -17.01
N ASN A 219 -24.90 16.53 -17.50
CA ASN A 219 -25.63 17.73 -17.09
C ASN A 219 -26.31 17.61 -15.71
N ASP A 220 -26.56 16.40 -15.21
CA ASP A 220 -27.31 16.18 -13.95
C ASP A 220 -26.48 15.53 -12.83
N LEU A 221 -25.28 15.01 -13.13
CA LEU A 221 -24.49 14.23 -12.18
C LEU A 221 -23.40 15.08 -11.50
N SER A 222 -23.51 15.27 -10.18
CA SER A 222 -22.45 15.93 -9.41
C SER A 222 -21.18 15.06 -9.35
N CYS A 223 -20.03 15.67 -9.07
CA CYS A 223 -18.76 14.93 -8.94
C CYS A 223 -18.80 13.93 -7.77
N ILE A 224 -19.47 14.30 -6.68
CA ILE A 224 -19.66 13.45 -5.51
C ILE A 224 -20.53 12.24 -5.88
N ASP A 225 -21.67 12.46 -6.52
CA ASP A 225 -22.58 11.38 -6.92
C ASP A 225 -21.90 10.41 -7.90
N PHE A 226 -21.11 10.95 -8.85
CA PHE A 226 -20.29 10.13 -9.73
C PHE A 226 -19.28 9.29 -8.95
N PHE A 227 -18.56 9.90 -8.00
CA PHE A 227 -17.56 9.19 -7.22
C PHE A 227 -18.17 8.10 -6.32
N GLU A 228 -19.35 8.33 -5.74
CA GLU A 228 -20.08 7.34 -4.95
C GLU A 228 -20.69 6.21 -5.79
N ALA A 229 -21.04 6.50 -7.04
CA ALA A 229 -21.56 5.51 -7.98
C ALA A 229 -20.46 4.67 -8.63
N TYR A 230 -19.34 5.29 -9.01
CA TYR A 230 -18.34 4.71 -9.92
C TYR A 230 -16.89 4.88 -9.46
N GLY A 231 -16.60 5.87 -8.60
CA GLY A 231 -15.25 6.21 -8.16
C GLY A 231 -14.67 5.27 -7.09
N LYS A 232 -15.50 4.81 -6.13
CA LYS A 232 -15.16 3.72 -5.20
C LYS A 232 -15.63 2.39 -5.75
N GLN A 233 -14.71 1.62 -6.34
CA GLN A 233 -14.99 0.31 -6.95
C GLN A 233 -15.20 -0.80 -5.90
N GLU A 234 -16.23 -0.69 -5.06
CA GLU A 234 -16.61 -1.68 -4.04
C GLU A 234 -17.26 -2.94 -4.64
N ASN A 235 -17.14 -4.07 -3.93
CA ASN A 235 -17.31 -5.44 -4.45
C ASN A 235 -18.63 -5.77 -5.16
N SER A 236 -19.77 -5.18 -4.79
CA SER A 236 -21.07 -5.54 -5.40
C SER A 236 -21.38 -4.76 -6.68
N LYS A 237 -21.03 -3.47 -6.74
CA LYS A 237 -21.18 -2.63 -7.95
C LYS A 237 -20.08 -2.91 -8.98
N SER A 238 -18.91 -3.33 -8.51
CA SER A 238 -17.77 -3.58 -9.37
C SER A 238 -17.95 -4.76 -10.33
N LEU A 239 -18.66 -5.81 -9.94
CA LEU A 239 -18.95 -6.94 -10.82
C LEU A 239 -19.76 -6.50 -12.03
N ARG A 240 -20.74 -5.60 -11.83
CA ARG A 240 -21.52 -5.03 -12.93
C ARG A 240 -20.63 -4.17 -13.84
N MET A 241 -19.75 -3.34 -13.28
CA MET A 241 -18.83 -2.52 -14.06
C MET A 241 -17.86 -3.39 -14.87
N SER A 242 -17.27 -4.42 -14.26
CA SER A 242 -16.36 -5.34 -14.96
C SER A 242 -17.07 -6.05 -16.11
N ASN A 243 -18.34 -6.45 -15.92
CA ASN A 243 -19.12 -7.08 -16.98
C ASN A 243 -19.35 -6.11 -18.15
N LEU A 244 -19.74 -4.86 -17.89
CA LEU A 244 -19.93 -3.85 -18.94
C LEU A 244 -18.62 -3.53 -19.68
N ILE A 245 -17.50 -3.46 -18.97
CA ILE A 245 -16.18 -3.26 -19.57
C ILE A 245 -15.79 -4.47 -20.42
N ASN A 246 -16.08 -5.70 -19.96
CA ASN A 246 -15.85 -6.92 -20.72
C ASN A 246 -16.73 -7.02 -21.97
N GLU A 247 -18.00 -6.61 -21.89
CA GLU A 247 -18.89 -6.53 -23.04
C GLU A 247 -18.33 -5.54 -24.08
N LYS A 248 -17.85 -4.38 -23.63
CA LYS A 248 -17.18 -3.40 -24.49
C LYS A 248 -15.91 -3.99 -25.11
N LEU A 249 -15.13 -4.74 -24.33
CA LEU A 249 -13.93 -5.43 -24.83
C LEU A 249 -14.26 -6.45 -25.93
N LEU A 250 -15.34 -7.24 -25.76
CA LEU A 250 -15.79 -8.21 -26.77
C LEU A 250 -16.28 -7.55 -28.07
N GLN A 251 -16.81 -6.33 -27.97
CA GLN A 251 -17.27 -5.54 -29.12
C GLN A 251 -16.14 -4.72 -29.76
N SER A 252 -14.97 -4.62 -29.11
CA SER A 252 -13.87 -3.77 -29.54
C SER A 252 -12.98 -4.48 -30.57
N ASN A 253 -12.41 -3.70 -31.48
CA ASN A 253 -11.36 -4.13 -32.40
C ASN A 253 -10.04 -3.43 -32.07
N GLU A 254 -8.94 -3.85 -32.71
CA GLU A 254 -7.60 -3.26 -32.49
C GLU A 254 -7.54 -1.76 -32.82
N ASN A 255 -8.44 -1.27 -33.69
CA ASN A 255 -8.50 0.12 -34.14
C ASN A 255 -9.39 1.02 -33.28
N MET A 256 -9.91 0.53 -32.14
CA MET A 256 -10.74 1.34 -31.25
C MET A 256 -10.01 2.63 -30.84
N SER A 257 -10.64 3.78 -30.98
CA SER A 257 -10.13 5.07 -30.49
C SER A 257 -10.67 5.37 -29.09
N LEU A 258 -10.03 6.30 -28.40
CA LEU A 258 -10.62 6.89 -27.19
C LEU A 258 -11.74 7.86 -27.57
N SER A 259 -12.85 7.79 -26.84
CA SER A 259 -13.97 8.73 -26.92
C SER A 259 -13.48 10.12 -26.52
N GLU A 260 -14.01 11.17 -27.16
CA GLU A 260 -13.76 12.54 -26.76
C GLU A 260 -14.63 12.87 -25.55
N TYR A 261 -14.04 13.46 -24.52
CA TYR A 261 -14.77 13.90 -23.34
C TYR A 261 -15.30 15.32 -23.53
N SER A 262 -16.62 15.49 -23.45
CA SER A 262 -17.29 16.77 -23.69
C SER A 262 -17.60 17.56 -22.40
N GLY A 263 -17.21 17.04 -21.24
CA GLY A 263 -17.49 17.67 -19.96
C GLY A 263 -16.64 18.90 -19.66
N THR A 264 -17.24 19.86 -18.95
CA THR A 264 -16.57 21.11 -18.53
C THR A 264 -15.72 20.94 -17.29
N LYS A 265 -16.05 19.98 -16.42
CA LYS A 265 -15.26 19.65 -15.22
C LYS A 265 -14.19 18.60 -15.54
N PRO A 266 -12.97 18.70 -14.98
CA PRO A 266 -11.95 17.69 -15.22
C PRO A 266 -12.35 16.27 -14.78
N LEU A 267 -11.97 15.29 -15.60
CA LEU A 267 -12.01 13.85 -15.30
C LEU A 267 -10.59 13.37 -14.95
N ILE A 268 -10.42 12.90 -13.72
CA ILE A 268 -9.11 12.48 -13.18
C ILE A 268 -9.12 10.98 -12.91
N PHE A 269 -8.23 10.26 -13.58
CA PHE A 269 -7.94 8.86 -13.28
C PHE A 269 -6.78 8.76 -12.30
N ILE A 270 -6.95 7.97 -11.25
CA ILE A 270 -5.94 7.80 -10.21
C ILE A 270 -5.59 6.32 -10.12
N PHE A 271 -4.34 5.98 -10.41
CA PHE A 271 -3.79 4.64 -10.25
C PHE A 271 -2.87 4.62 -9.03
N ASP A 272 -3.34 4.05 -7.91
CA ASP A 272 -2.54 3.91 -6.68
C ASP A 272 -1.81 2.57 -6.66
N GLU A 273 -0.65 2.54 -5.98
CA GLU A 273 0.32 1.43 -6.07
C GLU A 273 0.70 1.12 -7.53
N ALA A 274 0.97 2.17 -8.30
CA ALA A 274 1.23 2.08 -9.74
C ALA A 274 2.41 1.15 -10.08
N SER A 275 3.36 0.93 -9.15
CA SER A 275 4.58 0.12 -9.36
C SER A 275 4.28 -1.30 -9.78
N ILE A 276 3.09 -1.79 -9.45
CA ILE A 276 2.62 -3.11 -9.84
C ILE A 276 2.48 -3.24 -11.36
N MET A 277 2.28 -2.12 -12.08
CA MET A 277 2.23 -2.09 -13.55
C MET A 277 3.61 -2.00 -14.21
N LEU A 278 4.70 -1.83 -13.46
CA LEU A 278 6.04 -1.60 -14.02
C LEU A 278 6.56 -2.82 -14.79
N SER A 279 6.22 -2.82 -16.06
CA SER A 279 6.53 -3.79 -17.11
C SER A 279 5.94 -3.22 -18.41
N ASP A 280 5.66 -4.07 -19.39
CA ASP A 280 5.03 -3.68 -20.66
C ASP A 280 3.68 -2.96 -20.49
N SER A 281 2.95 -3.26 -19.40
CA SER A 281 1.61 -2.68 -19.17
C SER A 281 1.66 -1.16 -18.93
N TYR A 282 2.63 -0.67 -18.16
CA TYR A 282 2.78 0.76 -17.87
C TYR A 282 3.08 1.59 -19.12
N TYR A 283 4.06 1.17 -19.92
CA TYR A 283 4.43 1.89 -21.15
C TYR A 283 3.34 1.81 -22.22
N THR A 284 2.62 0.67 -22.28
CA THR A 284 1.42 0.57 -23.12
C THR A 284 0.36 1.56 -22.67
N MET A 285 0.12 1.70 -21.36
CA MET A 285 -0.82 2.68 -20.85
C MET A 285 -0.38 4.10 -21.21
N ARG A 286 0.89 4.48 -20.97
CA ARG A 286 1.45 5.79 -21.37
C ARG A 286 1.19 6.11 -22.84
N SER A 287 1.34 5.13 -23.73
CA SER A 287 1.03 5.28 -25.15
C SER A 287 -0.45 5.56 -25.39
N VAL A 288 -1.35 4.79 -24.76
CA VAL A 288 -2.81 5.02 -24.83
C VAL A 288 -3.19 6.41 -24.33
N LEU A 289 -2.54 6.92 -23.28
CA LEU A 289 -2.82 8.27 -22.75
C LEU A 289 -2.52 9.38 -23.76
N THR A 290 -1.70 9.15 -24.79
CA THR A 290 -1.44 10.15 -25.84
C THR A 290 -2.69 10.46 -26.69
N ASP A 291 -3.67 9.55 -26.69
CA ASP A 291 -4.93 9.71 -27.41
C ASP A 291 -5.96 10.51 -26.59
N LEU A 292 -5.77 10.68 -25.28
CA LEU A 292 -6.67 11.46 -24.42
C LEU A 292 -6.63 12.94 -24.81
N LYS A 293 -7.80 13.55 -24.86
CA LYS A 293 -8.00 14.96 -25.22
C LYS A 293 -8.29 15.80 -23.98
N THR A 294 -8.68 17.05 -24.20
CA THR A 294 -8.85 18.11 -23.20
C THR A 294 -9.65 17.66 -21.97
N ASN A 295 -9.38 18.27 -20.82
CA ASN A 295 -10.07 18.04 -19.54
C ASN A 295 -9.98 16.62 -18.93
N ILE A 296 -9.12 15.75 -19.46
CA ILE A 296 -8.79 14.46 -18.82
C ILE A 296 -7.36 14.50 -18.31
N PHE A 297 -7.11 13.96 -17.12
CA PHE A 297 -5.75 13.81 -16.59
C PHE A 297 -5.58 12.50 -15.81
N VAL A 298 -4.35 11.99 -15.77
CA VAL A 298 -4.03 10.74 -15.08
C VAL A 298 -2.95 10.95 -14.02
N LEU A 299 -3.20 10.46 -12.81
CA LEU A 299 -2.27 10.49 -11.68
C LEU A 299 -1.83 9.07 -11.35
N PHE A 300 -0.52 8.86 -11.34
CA PHE A 300 0.10 7.62 -10.89
C PHE A 300 0.67 7.81 -9.50
N LEU A 301 0.12 7.12 -8.50
CA LEU A 301 0.55 7.21 -7.11
C LEU A 301 1.49 6.06 -6.78
N ASP A 302 2.63 6.39 -6.17
CA ASP A 302 3.57 5.38 -5.71
C ASP A 302 4.45 5.86 -4.55
N THR A 303 5.13 4.92 -3.93
CA THR A 303 6.36 5.15 -3.18
C THR A 303 7.54 5.17 -4.14
N PHE A 304 8.56 6.01 -3.90
CA PHE A 304 9.67 6.28 -4.82
C PHE A 304 10.58 5.09 -5.22
N SER A 305 10.15 3.85 -4.95
CA SER A 305 10.87 2.61 -5.20
C SER A 305 11.43 2.50 -6.61
N ASN A 306 10.74 3.10 -7.59
CA ASN A 306 10.97 2.88 -9.00
C ASN A 306 10.79 4.16 -9.85
N LEU A 307 11.05 5.35 -9.30
CA LEU A 307 10.84 6.60 -10.06
C LEU A 307 11.56 6.60 -11.41
N SER A 308 12.77 6.06 -11.48
CA SER A 308 13.54 5.96 -12.74
C SER A 308 12.90 5.03 -13.77
N LEU A 309 12.01 4.12 -13.37
CA LEU A 309 11.23 3.26 -14.28
C LEU A 309 9.94 3.95 -14.75
N PHE A 310 9.33 4.77 -13.89
CA PHE A 310 8.18 5.59 -14.27
C PHE A 310 8.57 6.77 -15.17
N MET A 311 9.66 7.41 -14.79
CA MET A 311 10.20 8.63 -15.38
C MET A 311 11.68 8.43 -15.66
N PRO A 312 12.02 7.60 -16.67
CA PRO A 312 13.41 7.45 -17.08
C PRO A 312 13.97 8.80 -17.53
N ALA A 313 15.28 8.97 -17.39
CA ALA A 313 15.97 10.12 -17.95
C ALA A 313 15.62 10.25 -19.44
N THR A 314 15.44 11.48 -19.94
CA THR A 314 14.92 11.76 -21.27
C THR A 314 15.56 10.90 -22.36
N TYR A 315 16.89 10.81 -22.39
CA TYR A 315 17.66 10.04 -23.38
C TYR A 315 17.48 8.50 -23.29
N ARG A 316 16.89 7.97 -22.21
CA ARG A 316 16.57 6.55 -22.00
C ARG A 316 15.08 6.26 -22.08
N ASP A 317 14.23 7.25 -22.35
CA ASP A 317 12.79 7.01 -22.42
C ASP A 317 12.45 6.10 -23.62
N PRO A 318 11.62 5.06 -23.42
CA PRO A 318 11.23 4.15 -24.50
C PRO A 318 10.51 4.82 -25.66
N SER A 319 9.87 5.97 -25.43
CA SER A 319 9.29 6.78 -26.47
C SER A 319 10.38 7.57 -27.21
N GLN A 320 10.52 7.33 -28.51
CA GLN A 320 11.42 8.11 -29.38
C GLN A 320 11.09 9.60 -29.36
N ARG A 321 9.81 9.96 -29.19
CA ARG A 321 9.40 11.37 -29.12
C ARG A 321 9.97 12.05 -27.87
N ILE A 322 10.07 11.34 -26.76
CA ILE A 322 10.66 11.91 -25.53
C ILE A 322 12.19 11.90 -25.63
N SER A 323 12.80 10.78 -26.05
CA SER A 323 14.25 10.67 -26.13
C SER A 323 14.92 11.57 -27.16
N ARG A 324 14.20 11.93 -28.23
CA ARG A 324 14.62 12.97 -29.20
C ARG A 324 14.28 14.40 -28.76
N GLN A 325 13.73 14.58 -27.57
CA GLN A 325 13.26 15.87 -27.06
C GLN A 325 12.22 16.51 -28.00
N GLU A 326 11.35 15.68 -28.62
CA GLU A 326 10.17 16.07 -29.40
C GLU A 326 8.89 16.13 -28.54
N LYS A 327 8.94 15.66 -27.29
CA LYS A 327 7.92 15.80 -26.26
C LYS A 327 8.58 15.75 -24.87
N LYS A 328 7.91 16.34 -23.87
CA LYS A 328 8.28 16.31 -22.45
C LYS A 328 7.25 15.52 -21.64
N VAL A 329 7.64 15.04 -20.47
CA VAL A 329 6.73 14.48 -19.46
C VAL A 329 6.58 15.52 -18.34
N PHE A 330 5.42 15.56 -17.69
CA PHE A 330 5.21 16.43 -16.54
C PHE A 330 6.11 16.02 -15.37
N GLU A 331 6.57 17.00 -14.59
CA GLU A 331 7.33 16.75 -13.37
C GLU A 331 6.46 16.07 -12.30
N PRO A 332 7.05 15.19 -11.48
CA PRO A 332 6.33 14.52 -10.42
C PRO A 332 5.90 15.50 -9.33
N ILE A 333 4.72 15.28 -8.76
CA ILE A 333 4.26 15.95 -7.54
C ILE A 333 4.76 15.14 -6.35
N TYR A 334 5.80 15.63 -5.66
CA TYR A 334 6.40 14.91 -4.53
C TYR A 334 6.27 15.60 -3.18
N LEU A 335 6.04 16.91 -3.16
CA LEU A 335 5.76 17.67 -1.95
C LEU A 335 4.25 17.82 -1.78
N LEU A 336 3.68 17.07 -0.85
CA LEU A 336 2.31 17.30 -0.36
C LEU A 336 2.38 18.06 0.95
N PRO A 337 1.59 19.14 1.15
CA PRO A 337 1.55 19.91 2.39
C PRO A 337 0.77 19.20 3.51
N ASN A 338 1.02 17.89 3.64
CA ASN A 338 0.36 16.97 4.57
C ASN A 338 1.11 16.83 5.90
N TRP A 339 2.21 17.56 6.04
CA TRP A 339 2.99 17.64 7.25
C TRP A 339 2.17 18.22 8.40
N ASP A 340 2.34 17.70 9.62
CA ASP A 340 1.83 18.33 10.85
C ASP A 340 0.32 18.64 10.86
N VAL A 341 -0.48 17.99 10.01
CA VAL A 341 -1.92 18.25 9.87
C VAL A 341 -2.70 17.96 11.16
N PHE A 342 -2.14 17.13 12.05
CA PHE A 342 -2.71 16.79 13.35
C PHE A 342 -2.07 17.54 14.52
N LYS A 343 -1.06 18.39 14.26
CA LYS A 343 -0.37 19.18 15.28
C LYS A 343 -1.37 20.05 16.03
N ASN A 344 -1.23 20.08 17.35
CA ASN A 344 -2.00 20.96 18.21
C ASN A 344 -1.05 21.73 19.13
N GLU A 345 -0.73 22.96 18.74
CA GLU A 345 0.22 23.81 19.46
C GLU A 345 -0.20 24.11 20.90
N SER A 346 -1.51 24.15 21.18
CA SER A 346 -2.00 24.38 22.56
C SER A 346 -1.58 23.28 23.54
N ARG A 347 -1.18 22.10 23.03
CA ARG A 347 -0.66 20.98 23.83
C ARG A 347 0.85 21.05 24.08
N ILE A 348 1.55 21.99 23.45
CA ILE A 348 3.01 22.13 23.51
C ILE A 348 3.33 23.44 24.26
N LYS A 349 3.57 23.35 25.57
CA LYS A 349 3.91 24.51 26.40
C LYS A 349 5.41 24.61 26.65
N ASN A 350 6.12 23.48 26.62
CA ASN A 350 7.56 23.40 26.81
C ASN A 350 8.15 22.22 26.02
N ILE A 351 9.48 22.10 26.04
CA ILE A 351 10.21 21.06 25.30
C ILE A 351 9.89 19.64 25.76
N TYR A 352 9.47 19.43 27.01
CA TYR A 352 9.09 18.09 27.48
C TYR A 352 7.74 17.64 26.90
N ASP A 353 6.87 18.59 26.52
CA ASP A 353 5.62 18.24 25.87
C ASP A 353 5.85 17.66 24.47
N THR A 354 6.94 18.04 23.78
CA THR A 354 7.22 17.55 22.41
C THR A 354 7.58 16.08 22.38
N ILE A 355 8.09 15.53 23.48
CA ILE A 355 8.48 14.11 23.58
C ILE A 355 7.34 13.20 24.07
N LEU A 356 6.18 13.75 24.45
CA LEU A 356 5.03 12.95 24.83
C LEU A 356 4.51 12.19 23.61
N PHE A 357 4.26 10.88 23.75
CA PHE A 357 3.83 10.00 22.65
C PHE A 357 2.68 10.60 21.82
N LYS A 358 1.64 11.08 22.49
CA LYS A 358 0.48 11.74 21.87
C LYS A 358 0.83 12.95 20.99
N ASN A 359 1.87 13.68 21.35
CA ASN A 359 2.31 14.87 20.65
C ASN A 359 3.27 14.48 19.51
N ILE A 360 4.20 13.55 19.75
CA ILE A 360 5.06 12.96 18.70
C ILE A 360 4.21 12.43 17.54
N CYS A 361 3.16 11.66 17.82
CA CYS A 361 2.28 11.12 16.77
C CYS A 361 1.57 12.20 15.94
N SER A 362 1.43 13.41 16.48
CA SER A 362 0.77 14.52 15.76
C SER A 362 1.69 15.27 14.79
N PHE A 363 3.01 15.09 14.94
CA PHE A 363 4.02 15.70 14.08
C PHE A 363 4.36 14.84 12.87
N GLY A 364 4.83 15.49 11.81
CA GLY A 364 5.35 14.84 10.62
C GLY A 364 4.24 14.21 9.79
N ARG A 365 4.16 12.88 9.82
CA ARG A 365 3.35 12.07 8.89
C ARG A 365 1.90 11.94 9.34
N VAL A 366 0.99 12.14 8.40
CA VAL A 366 -0.46 11.96 8.57
C VAL A 366 -0.82 10.58 9.12
N LEU A 367 -0.09 9.51 8.73
CA LEU A 367 -0.37 8.14 9.19
C LEU A 367 -0.49 8.04 10.71
N TRP A 368 0.53 8.53 11.42
CA TRP A 368 0.59 8.48 12.88
C TRP A 368 -0.50 9.33 13.53
N GLY A 369 -0.66 10.56 13.02
CA GLY A 369 -1.64 11.50 13.54
C GLY A 369 -3.07 10.99 13.36
N SER A 370 -3.39 10.40 12.21
CA SER A 370 -4.72 9.85 11.94
C SER A 370 -5.04 8.61 12.78
N TRP A 371 -4.08 7.71 12.97
CA TRP A 371 -4.25 6.55 13.84
C TRP A 371 -4.56 6.98 15.27
N PHE A 372 -3.71 7.86 15.80
CA PHE A 372 -3.86 8.38 17.15
C PHE A 372 -5.18 9.16 17.30
N TYR A 373 -5.50 10.01 16.33
CA TYR A 373 -6.75 10.76 16.30
C TYR A 373 -7.98 9.84 16.34
N THR A 374 -8.08 8.86 15.44
CA THR A 374 -9.23 7.95 15.39
C THR A 374 -9.37 7.17 16.68
N LYS A 375 -8.28 6.55 17.17
CA LYS A 375 -8.29 5.77 18.40
C LYS A 375 -8.90 6.55 19.58
N HIS A 376 -8.53 7.82 19.74
CA HIS A 376 -8.96 8.65 20.86
C HIS A 376 -10.28 9.41 20.63
N ASN A 377 -10.84 9.41 19.42
CA ASN A 377 -12.10 10.11 19.11
C ASN A 377 -13.25 9.15 18.72
N SER A 378 -13.04 7.82 18.77
CA SER A 378 -14.09 6.82 18.46
C SER A 378 -14.84 6.32 19.70
N ASN A 379 -15.17 7.18 20.68
CA ASN A 379 -15.97 6.82 21.87
C ASN A 379 -15.53 5.51 22.57
N ASN A 380 -14.21 5.35 22.79
CA ASN A 380 -13.59 4.16 23.40
C ASN A 380 -13.71 2.85 22.60
N GLN A 381 -14.18 2.86 21.35
CA GLN A 381 -14.25 1.68 20.47
C GLN A 381 -12.90 0.96 20.33
N TYR A 382 -11.80 1.69 20.47
CA TYR A 382 -10.44 1.20 20.26
C TYR A 382 -9.57 1.24 21.53
N GLU A 383 -10.18 1.35 22.70
CA GLU A 383 -9.46 1.42 23.98
C GLU A 383 -8.64 0.16 24.27
N SER A 384 -9.06 -0.99 23.73
CA SER A 384 -8.33 -2.26 23.86
C SER A 384 -7.01 -2.31 23.08
N ILE A 385 -6.83 -1.44 22.09
CA ILE A 385 -5.59 -1.37 21.30
C ILE A 385 -4.56 -0.59 22.11
N SER A 386 -3.38 -1.16 22.33
CA SER A 386 -2.30 -0.47 23.06
C SER A 386 -1.61 0.58 22.17
N ASP A 387 -1.10 1.67 22.77
CA ASP A 387 -0.22 2.62 22.07
C ASP A 387 1.07 1.95 21.56
N VAL A 388 1.48 0.85 22.22
CA VAL A 388 2.61 0.02 21.80
C VAL A 388 2.42 -0.57 20.40
N GLU A 389 1.17 -0.81 19.95
CA GLU A 389 0.92 -1.31 18.60
C GLU A 389 1.30 -0.30 17.52
N LEU A 390 1.05 1.00 17.76
CA LEU A 390 1.46 2.06 16.85
C LEU A 390 2.99 2.21 16.82
N LEU A 391 3.65 2.03 17.97
CA LEU A 391 5.12 2.00 18.02
C LEU A 391 5.69 0.81 17.24
N LYS A 392 5.12 -0.39 17.39
CA LYS A 392 5.51 -1.56 16.60
C LYS A 392 5.34 -1.32 15.11
N LEU A 393 4.21 -0.76 14.70
CA LEU A 393 3.98 -0.39 13.30
C LEU A 393 5.01 0.62 12.79
N ALA A 394 5.39 1.61 13.62
CA ALA A 394 6.43 2.58 13.26
C ALA A 394 7.80 1.91 13.08
N ILE A 395 8.17 0.99 13.99
CA ILE A 395 9.40 0.19 13.89
C ILE A 395 9.38 -0.63 12.61
N GLU A 396 8.34 -1.46 12.41
CA GLU A 396 8.17 -2.28 11.22
C GLU A 396 8.27 -1.44 9.95
N LYS A 397 7.60 -0.28 9.88
CA LYS A 397 7.68 0.61 8.71
C LYS A 397 9.08 1.19 8.49
N LEU A 398 9.86 1.42 9.55
CA LEU A 398 11.22 1.92 9.43
C LEU A 398 12.19 0.86 8.89
N ILE A 399 11.96 -0.43 9.21
CA ILE A 399 12.78 -1.59 8.78
C ILE A 399 12.09 -2.44 7.71
N PHE A 400 11.18 -1.85 6.93
CA PHE A 400 10.49 -2.47 5.80
C PHE A 400 9.73 -3.78 6.12
N GLY A 401 9.08 -3.83 7.27
CA GLY A 401 8.24 -4.94 7.72
C GLY A 401 9.02 -6.15 8.22
N LYS A 402 10.35 -6.04 8.33
CA LYS A 402 11.18 -7.09 8.95
C LYS A 402 10.85 -7.23 10.42
N SER A 403 10.91 -8.45 10.93
CA SER A 403 10.88 -8.69 12.38
C SER A 403 12.18 -8.25 13.04
N GLU A 404 12.16 -7.95 14.34
CA GLU A 404 13.38 -7.65 15.13
C GLU A 404 14.39 -8.82 15.12
N THR A 405 13.93 -10.02 14.80
CA THR A 405 14.76 -11.24 14.71
C THR A 405 15.43 -11.42 13.35
N GLU A 406 15.03 -10.65 12.33
CA GLU A 406 15.64 -10.68 11.01
C GLU A 406 16.89 -9.80 10.94
N PRO A 407 17.92 -10.21 10.18
CA PRO A 407 19.11 -9.40 10.02
C PRO A 407 18.79 -8.09 9.28
N PHE A 408 19.25 -6.98 9.86
CA PHE A 408 19.16 -5.66 9.24
C PHE A 408 20.15 -5.54 8.09
N ASP A 409 19.67 -5.01 6.96
CA ASP A 409 20.55 -4.68 5.85
C ASP A 409 21.15 -3.26 5.99
N GLN A 410 21.97 -2.87 5.02
CA GLN A 410 22.63 -1.56 5.04
C GLN A 410 21.63 -0.39 5.02
N ASN A 411 20.49 -0.53 4.31
CA ASN A 411 19.49 0.53 4.23
C ASN A 411 18.71 0.65 5.54
N ASP A 412 18.43 -0.47 6.21
CA ASP A 412 17.79 -0.46 7.54
C ASP A 412 18.70 0.25 8.55
N CYS A 413 19.98 -0.12 8.59
CA CYS A 413 20.97 0.53 9.45
C CYS A 413 21.05 2.04 9.16
N LEU A 414 21.09 2.39 7.87
CA LEU A 414 21.15 3.77 7.42
C LEU A 414 19.91 4.57 7.81
N ALA A 415 18.71 3.99 7.69
CA ALA A 415 17.46 4.61 8.11
C ALA A 415 17.45 4.91 9.61
N ILE A 416 17.80 3.91 10.43
CA ILE A 416 17.86 4.04 11.89
C ILE A 416 18.87 5.13 12.30
N LEU A 417 20.06 5.12 11.71
CA LEU A 417 21.08 6.14 11.98
C LEU A 417 20.65 7.53 11.50
N SER A 418 19.97 7.62 10.36
CA SER A 418 19.50 8.89 9.79
C SER A 418 18.47 9.56 10.69
N CYS A 419 17.53 8.80 11.28
CA CYS A 419 16.59 9.33 12.28
C CYS A 419 17.27 9.89 13.55
N ARG A 420 18.51 9.48 13.84
CA ARG A 420 19.26 9.94 15.03
C ARG A 420 20.23 11.07 14.74
N ILE A 421 20.88 11.02 13.59
CA ILE A 421 22.02 11.88 13.27
C ILE A 421 21.59 13.03 12.35
N GLY A 422 20.48 12.92 11.60
CA GLY A 422 19.86 13.99 10.78
C GLY A 422 20.70 14.48 9.58
N VAL A 423 22.01 14.24 9.58
CA VAL A 423 22.96 14.74 8.58
C VAL A 423 23.32 13.65 7.56
N ILE A 424 22.92 12.40 7.79
CA ILE A 424 23.28 11.30 6.90
C ILE A 424 22.34 11.31 5.68
N LYS A 425 22.80 11.95 4.60
CA LYS A 425 22.11 11.98 3.31
C LYS A 425 22.87 11.11 2.31
N PRO A 426 22.29 9.99 1.84
CA PRO A 426 22.92 9.20 0.81
C PRO A 426 23.10 10.04 -0.46
N LYS A 427 24.32 10.01 -1.02
CA LYS A 427 24.60 10.68 -2.31
C LYS A 427 24.08 9.89 -3.51
N LEU A 428 23.84 8.59 -3.33
CA LEU A 428 23.40 7.71 -4.40
C LEU A 428 21.87 7.75 -4.51
N MET A 429 21.38 8.14 -5.69
CA MET A 429 19.95 8.27 -5.97
C MET A 429 19.17 6.97 -5.70
N SER A 430 19.72 5.82 -6.07
CA SER A 430 19.06 4.52 -5.83
C SER A 430 18.91 4.22 -4.34
N THR A 431 19.90 4.54 -3.52
CA THR A 431 19.79 4.41 -2.06
C THR A 431 18.68 5.32 -1.52
N SER A 432 18.65 6.59 -1.93
CA SER A 432 17.62 7.52 -1.47
C SER A 432 16.20 7.10 -1.90
N GLN A 433 16.04 6.60 -3.13
CA GLN A 433 14.78 6.01 -3.60
C GLN A 433 14.35 4.80 -2.77
N ILE A 434 15.28 3.90 -2.46
CA ILE A 434 15.03 2.74 -1.60
C ILE A 434 14.59 3.19 -0.21
N LEU A 435 15.26 4.16 0.41
CA LEU A 435 14.92 4.63 1.75
C LEU A 435 13.53 5.28 1.79
N VAL A 436 13.13 6.04 0.76
CA VAL A 436 11.78 6.61 0.67
C VAL A 436 10.73 5.52 0.46
N ALA A 437 11.06 4.52 -0.35
CA ALA A 437 10.16 3.41 -0.64
C ALA A 437 9.91 2.49 0.55
N LYS A 438 11.00 2.07 1.19
CA LYS A 438 11.03 0.95 2.11
C LYS A 438 11.15 1.38 3.57
N ASN A 439 11.88 2.46 3.83
CA ASN A 439 12.31 2.83 5.17
C ASN A 439 11.79 4.19 5.60
N MET A 440 10.67 4.67 5.06
CA MET A 440 9.99 5.90 5.53
C MET A 440 10.87 7.17 5.51
N ALA A 441 11.83 7.28 4.59
CA ALA A 441 12.43 8.60 4.33
C ALA A 441 11.43 9.50 3.58
N VAL A 442 11.50 10.80 3.77
CA VAL A 442 10.71 11.77 3.01
C VAL A 442 11.54 12.31 1.86
N CYS A 443 11.01 12.27 0.65
CA CYS A 443 11.62 12.98 -0.47
C CYS A 443 11.36 14.48 -0.32
N THR A 444 12.42 15.27 -0.24
CA THR A 444 12.36 16.73 -0.07
C THR A 444 12.70 17.49 -1.35
N PHE A 445 13.43 16.86 -2.27
CA PHE A 445 13.81 17.46 -3.54
C PHE A 445 14.10 16.39 -4.61
N VAL A 446 13.66 16.66 -5.84
CA VAL A 446 13.96 15.84 -7.02
C VAL A 446 14.35 16.75 -8.19
N ASP A 447 15.49 16.45 -8.80
CA ASP A 447 15.87 16.96 -10.12
C ASP A 447 16.19 15.75 -11.01
N ILE A 448 15.26 15.39 -11.89
CA ILE A 448 15.38 14.22 -12.76
C ILE A 448 16.48 14.44 -13.81
N GLU A 449 16.67 15.67 -14.29
CA GLU A 449 17.65 15.98 -15.33
C GLU A 449 19.08 15.88 -14.80
N LYS A 450 19.31 16.41 -13.59
CA LYS A 450 20.62 16.33 -12.91
C LYS A 450 20.78 15.07 -12.06
N ASN A 451 19.77 14.22 -12.01
CA ASN A 451 19.74 13.00 -11.21
C ASN A 451 20.00 13.26 -9.70
N ILE A 452 19.48 14.38 -9.19
CA ILE A 452 19.60 14.77 -7.78
C ILE A 452 18.33 14.33 -7.06
N PHE A 453 18.52 13.72 -5.89
CA PHE A 453 17.43 13.23 -5.07
C PHE A 453 17.78 13.42 -3.60
N GLU A 454 17.05 14.30 -2.92
CA GLU A 454 17.26 14.56 -1.51
C GLU A 454 16.15 13.98 -0.66
N ILE A 455 16.56 13.50 0.51
CA ILE A 455 15.68 12.89 1.49
C ILE A 455 15.95 13.43 2.88
N ASP A 456 14.94 13.31 3.73
CA ASP A 456 15.03 13.61 5.15
C ASP A 456 14.19 12.66 6.01
N TYR A 457 14.51 12.58 7.30
CA TYR A 457 13.74 11.85 8.29
C TYR A 457 13.19 12.84 9.32
N PRO A 458 11.87 13.07 9.32
CA PRO A 458 11.25 14.00 10.26
C PRO A 458 11.11 13.46 11.68
#